data_AF-A0A099KKI0-F1
#
_entry.id   AF-A0A099KKI0-F1
#
_cell.length_a   1.000
_cell.length_b   1.000
_cell.length_c   1.000
_cell.angle_alpha   90.00
_cell.angle_beta   90.00
_cell.angle_gamma   90.00
#
_symmetry.space_group_name_H-M   'P 1'
#
loop_
_entity.id
_entity.type
_entity.pdbx_description
1 polymer ?
#
loop_
_entity_poly.entity_id
_entity_poly.type
_entity_poly.pdbx_seq_one_letter_code
_entity_poly.pdbx_strand_id
1 'polypeptide(L)'
;MRLIPKDNGPSTRDVKTKEIIFPDKGSIINIYPSSEIYIFMSFGYNLYFQYKRAVPMKLIYTNENTFLVNNAKNILENQHIEVTLKNEFASGAAGVLAPIDTWVELWIINDVDEQKAETILAQALKQQGEHDWFCQQCQEYNDASFDSCWQCQTEKAS
;
A
#
# COMPACT_ATOMS: atom_id res chain seq x y z
N MET A 1 15.18 9.23 1.45
CA MET A 1 13.94 9.09 0.66
C MET A 1 14.30 8.43 -0.66
N ARG A 2 13.92 7.17 -0.88
CA ARG A 2 14.05 6.53 -2.19
C ARG A 2 12.65 6.20 -2.68
N LEU A 3 12.11 7.05 -3.54
CA LEU A 3 10.92 6.72 -4.31
C LEU A 3 11.33 5.61 -5.29
N ILE A 4 10.58 4.52 -5.30
CA ILE A 4 10.88 3.42 -6.22
C ILE A 4 10.54 3.91 -7.63
N PRO A 5 11.48 3.83 -8.59
CA PRO A 5 11.19 4.11 -9.99
C PRO A 5 10.01 3.25 -10.45
N LYS A 6 9.17 3.78 -11.35
CA LYS A 6 8.13 2.99 -12.02
C LYS A 6 8.80 1.89 -12.86
N ASP A 7 9.08 0.74 -12.24
CA ASP A 7 9.45 -0.46 -12.97
C ASP A 7 8.19 -0.96 -13.65
N ASN A 8 8.20 -0.91 -14.98
CA ASN A 8 7.20 -1.58 -15.80
C ASN A 8 7.24 -3.07 -15.41
N GLY A 9 6.22 -3.49 -14.66
CA GLY A 9 6.04 -4.87 -14.23
C GLY A 9 6.11 -5.86 -15.41
N PRO A 10 6.30 -7.16 -15.12
CA PRO A 10 6.65 -8.15 -16.12
C PRO A 10 5.66 -8.16 -17.29
N SER A 11 6.23 -8.00 -18.49
CA SER A 11 5.61 -8.10 -19.80
C SER A 11 4.56 -9.22 -19.86
N THR A 12 3.35 -8.85 -20.28
CA THR A 12 2.13 -9.67 -20.40
C THR A 12 2.18 -10.81 -21.42
N ARG A 13 3.37 -11.30 -21.79
CA ARG A 13 3.55 -12.33 -22.80
C ARG A 13 4.21 -13.54 -22.16
N ASP A 14 3.44 -14.39 -21.49
CA ASP A 14 3.71 -15.82 -21.29
C ASP A 14 2.63 -16.48 -20.41
N VAL A 15 1.35 -16.36 -20.76
CA VAL A 15 0.28 -17.11 -20.08
C VAL A 15 -0.22 -18.20 -21.02
N LYS A 16 0.25 -19.44 -20.80
CA LYS A 16 -0.20 -20.64 -21.50
C LYS A 16 -1.68 -20.90 -21.17
N THR A 17 -2.54 -20.87 -22.19
CA THR A 17 -3.95 -21.31 -22.13
C THR A 17 -4.03 -22.79 -21.77
N LYS A 18 -4.96 -23.16 -20.89
CA LYS A 18 -5.27 -24.56 -20.54
C LYS A 18 -6.75 -24.83 -20.84
N GLU A 19 -7.01 -25.73 -21.77
CA GLU A 19 -8.36 -26.21 -22.08
C GLU A 19 -8.76 -27.31 -21.08
N ILE A 20 -9.97 -27.22 -20.51
CA ILE A 20 -10.55 -28.29 -19.68
C ILE A 20 -11.83 -28.77 -20.38
N ILE A 21 -11.85 -30.04 -20.77
CA ILE A 21 -12.99 -30.68 -21.46
C ILE A 21 -13.84 -31.42 -20.41
N PHE A 22 -15.11 -31.02 -20.25
CA PHE A 22 -16.07 -31.75 -19.41
C PHE A 22 -16.84 -32.78 -20.26
N PRO A 23 -16.93 -34.05 -19.85
CA PRO A 23 -17.37 -35.14 -20.71
C PRO A 23 -18.88 -35.28 -20.91
N ASP A 24 -19.75 -34.46 -20.30
CA ASP A 24 -21.20 -34.74 -20.28
C ASP A 24 -22.14 -33.72 -20.95
N LYS A 25 -21.67 -32.54 -21.40
CA LYS A 25 -22.58 -31.53 -22.01
C LYS A 25 -22.08 -30.77 -23.25
N GLY A 26 -20.92 -31.10 -23.81
CA GLY A 26 -20.45 -30.48 -25.07
C GLY A 26 -20.22 -28.96 -24.98
N SER A 27 -20.20 -28.38 -23.78
CA SER A 27 -19.93 -26.96 -23.57
C SER A 27 -18.44 -26.71 -23.43
N ILE A 28 -17.85 -25.95 -24.37
CA ILE A 28 -16.49 -25.44 -24.29
C ILE A 28 -16.54 -24.09 -23.57
N ILE A 29 -15.84 -23.96 -22.45
CA ILE A 29 -15.65 -22.66 -21.78
C ILE A 29 -14.24 -22.18 -22.09
N ASN A 30 -14.15 -21.11 -22.89
CA ASN A 30 -12.89 -20.42 -23.12
C ASN A 30 -12.57 -19.57 -21.88
N ILE A 31 -11.53 -19.97 -21.14
CA ILE A 31 -11.04 -19.20 -20.00
C ILE A 31 -9.97 -18.24 -20.53
N TYR A 32 -10.35 -16.98 -20.73
CA TYR A 32 -9.42 -15.92 -21.12
C TYR A 32 -8.70 -15.39 -19.87
N PRO A 33 -7.36 -15.22 -19.89
CA PRO A 33 -6.64 -14.64 -18.76
C PRO A 33 -6.75 -13.11 -18.83
N SER A 34 -7.92 -12.59 -18.52
CA SER A 34 -8.11 -11.19 -18.13
C SER A 34 -8.84 -11.18 -16.79
N SER A 35 -8.10 -11.28 -15.70
CA SER A 35 -8.57 -11.03 -14.32
C SER A 35 -9.85 -11.74 -13.83
N GLU A 36 -10.40 -12.71 -14.57
CA GLU A 36 -11.70 -13.32 -14.29
C GLU A 36 -11.59 -14.85 -14.36
N ILE A 37 -11.80 -15.52 -13.22
CA ILE A 37 -11.90 -16.97 -13.14
C ILE A 37 -13.32 -17.30 -12.65
N TYR A 38 -14.06 -18.07 -13.44
CA TYR A 38 -15.43 -18.50 -13.17
C TYR A 38 -15.42 -19.95 -12.66
N ILE A 39 -15.93 -20.20 -11.45
CA ILE A 39 -16.18 -21.56 -10.93
C ILE A 39 -17.69 -21.76 -10.79
N PHE A 40 -18.22 -22.79 -11.45
CA PHE A 40 -19.63 -23.16 -11.45
C PHE A 40 -19.92 -24.13 -10.29
N MET A 41 -20.80 -23.75 -9.36
CA MET A 41 -21.47 -24.70 -8.48
C MET A 41 -22.98 -24.55 -8.64
N SER A 42 -23.63 -25.60 -9.11
CA SER A 42 -25.08 -25.62 -9.29
C SER A 42 -25.77 -26.05 -8.00
N PHE A 43 -26.24 -25.08 -7.22
CA PHE A 43 -27.33 -25.33 -6.27
C PHE A 43 -28.42 -24.28 -6.52
N GLY A 44 -29.63 -24.77 -6.74
CA GLY A 44 -30.75 -24.03 -7.32
C GLY A 44 -31.14 -22.75 -6.57
N TYR A 45 -31.47 -21.76 -7.38
CA TYR A 45 -32.21 -20.52 -7.09
C TYR A 45 -31.49 -19.46 -6.24
N ASN A 46 -31.12 -18.38 -6.96
CA ASN A 46 -30.41 -17.16 -6.55
C ASN A 46 -28.87 -17.25 -6.52
N LEU A 47 -28.28 -16.76 -7.61
CA LEU A 47 -26.85 -16.59 -7.82
C LEU A 47 -26.35 -15.37 -7.04
N TYR A 48 -25.83 -15.56 -5.84
CA TYR A 48 -24.99 -14.56 -5.18
C TYR A 48 -23.53 -14.79 -5.58
N PHE A 49 -23.03 -13.99 -6.51
CA PHE A 49 -21.61 -13.97 -6.86
C PHE A 49 -20.85 -13.19 -5.79
N GLN A 50 -19.98 -13.87 -5.04
CA GLN A 50 -19.00 -13.18 -4.18
C GLN A 50 -17.64 -13.24 -4.88
N TYR A 51 -17.30 -12.15 -5.56
CA TYR A 51 -16.03 -11.97 -6.26
C TYR A 51 -14.92 -11.65 -5.24
N LYS A 52 -13.85 -12.47 -5.17
CA LYS A 52 -12.59 -12.09 -4.52
C LYS A 52 -11.55 -11.80 -5.60
N ARG A 53 -11.38 -10.53 -5.95
CA ARG A 53 -10.32 -10.05 -6.85
C ARG A 53 -8.96 -10.35 -6.20
N ALA A 54 -8.08 -11.05 -6.90
CA ALA A 54 -6.66 -11.12 -6.51
C ALA A 54 -6.02 -9.78 -6.90
N VAL A 55 -5.96 -8.86 -5.94
CA VAL A 55 -5.41 -7.53 -6.14
C VAL A 55 -3.90 -7.62 -5.95
N PRO A 56 -3.07 -7.22 -6.93
CA PRO A 56 -1.63 -7.28 -6.76
C PRO A 56 -1.20 -6.28 -5.68
N MET A 57 -0.52 -6.76 -4.65
CA MET A 57 0.08 -5.89 -3.65
C MET A 57 1.20 -5.06 -4.27
N LYS A 58 1.38 -3.82 -3.81
CA LYS A 58 2.39 -2.91 -4.35
C LYS A 58 3.27 -2.28 -3.26
N LEU A 59 4.57 -2.27 -3.49
CA LEU A 59 5.54 -1.61 -2.61
C LEU A 59 5.41 -0.10 -2.73
N ILE A 60 5.12 0.58 -1.62
CA ILE A 60 4.88 2.03 -1.59
C ILE A 60 6.01 2.80 -0.89
N TYR A 61 6.66 2.18 0.11
CA TYR A 61 7.70 2.85 0.88
C TYR A 61 8.69 1.85 1.49
N THR A 62 9.96 2.21 1.55
CA THR A 62 11.00 1.46 2.27
C THR A 62 12.06 2.40 2.81
N ASN A 63 12.66 2.05 3.94
CA ASN A 63 13.69 2.83 4.60
C ASN A 63 14.57 1.92 5.48
N GLU A 64 15.83 2.28 5.66
CA GLU A 64 16.72 1.64 6.65
C GLU A 64 16.21 1.80 8.09
N ASN A 65 15.52 2.91 8.36
CA ASN A 65 14.94 3.18 9.66
C ASN A 65 13.52 2.63 9.74
N THR A 66 13.37 1.49 10.43
CA THR A 66 12.09 0.81 10.67
C THR A 66 11.05 1.71 11.36
N PHE A 67 11.46 2.69 12.16
CA PHE A 67 10.52 3.64 12.78
C PHE A 67 9.80 4.49 11.72
N LEU A 68 10.51 4.95 10.69
CA LEU A 68 9.91 5.74 9.60
C LEU A 68 8.93 4.89 8.78
N VAL A 69 9.25 3.61 8.55
CA VAL A 69 8.35 2.69 7.84
C VAL A 69 7.08 2.41 8.65
N ASN A 70 7.20 2.24 9.97
CA ASN A 70 6.05 2.08 10.86
C ASN A 70 5.22 3.36 11.01
N ASN A 71 5.86 4.53 11.03
CA ASN A 71 5.15 5.80 11.00
C ASN A 71 4.34 5.94 9.69
N ALA A 72 4.94 5.64 8.53
CA ALA A 72 4.24 5.61 7.24
C ALA A 72 3.07 4.62 7.23
N LYS A 73 3.24 3.42 7.83
CA LYS A 73 2.16 2.45 8.04
C LYS A 73 0.99 3.07 8.82
N ASN A 74 1.27 3.68 9.97
CA ASN A 74 0.24 4.30 10.81
C ASN A 74 -0.50 5.42 10.08
N ILE A 75 0.21 6.24 9.30
CA ILE A 75 -0.40 7.30 8.49
C ILE A 75 -1.39 6.72 7.47
N LEU A 76 -1.02 5.65 6.76
CA LEU A 76 -1.89 5.01 5.77
C LEU A 76 -3.08 4.29 6.41
N GLU A 77 -2.87 3.58 7.51
CA GLU A 77 -3.94 2.89 8.24
C GLU A 77 -4.98 3.87 8.82
N ASN A 78 -4.53 5.02 9.32
CA ASN A 78 -5.42 6.10 9.76
C ASN A 78 -6.30 6.67 8.63
N GLN A 79 -5.89 6.48 7.37
CA GLN A 79 -6.65 6.86 6.17
C GLN A 79 -7.44 5.68 5.57
N HIS A 80 -7.58 4.60 6.35
CA HIS A 80 -8.26 3.35 6.00
C HIS A 80 -7.68 2.66 4.76
N ILE A 81 -6.37 2.78 4.54
CA ILE A 81 -5.65 2.05 3.48
C ILE A 81 -5.04 0.80 4.09
N GLU A 82 -5.41 -0.37 3.56
CA GLU A 82 -4.85 -1.65 4.01
C GLU A 82 -3.41 -1.82 3.53
N VAL A 83 -2.52 -2.11 4.48
CA VAL A 83 -1.08 -2.26 4.24
C VAL A 83 -0.51 -3.47 4.96
N THR A 84 0.65 -3.93 4.51
CA THR A 84 1.43 -4.99 5.13
C THR A 84 2.92 -4.65 5.11
N LEU A 85 3.65 -5.16 6.09
CA LEU A 85 5.11 -5.05 6.15
C LEU A 85 5.76 -6.32 5.62
N LYS A 86 6.83 -6.16 4.86
CA LYS A 86 7.75 -7.25 4.52
C LYS A 86 9.13 -6.95 5.07
N ASN A 87 9.91 -8.01 5.28
CA ASN A 87 11.28 -7.96 5.77
C ASN A 87 11.43 -7.33 7.18
N GLU A 88 10.37 -7.30 7.99
CA GLU A 88 10.39 -6.71 9.34
C GLU A 88 11.39 -7.39 10.30
N PHE A 89 11.73 -8.65 10.03
CA PHE A 89 12.72 -9.44 10.79
C PHE A 89 14.02 -9.70 10.02
N ALA A 90 14.17 -9.16 8.81
CA ALA A 90 15.35 -9.41 7.96
C ALA A 90 16.64 -8.76 8.50
N SER A 91 16.51 -7.79 9.41
CA SER A 91 17.63 -7.17 10.12
C SER A 91 18.48 -8.18 10.91
N GLY A 92 17.90 -9.30 11.37
CA GLY A 92 18.62 -10.38 12.05
C GLY A 92 19.57 -11.17 11.14
N ALA A 93 19.43 -11.05 9.82
CA ALA A 93 20.33 -11.63 8.82
C ALA A 93 21.43 -10.65 8.37
N ALA A 94 21.58 -9.51 9.07
CA ALA A 94 22.64 -8.54 8.79
C ALA A 94 24.02 -9.21 8.86
N GLY A 95 24.80 -9.08 7.77
CA GLY A 95 26.11 -9.70 7.61
C GLY A 95 26.12 -10.89 6.64
N VAL A 96 24.97 -11.47 6.32
CA VAL A 96 24.82 -12.52 5.27
C VAL A 96 24.12 -11.96 4.03
N LEU A 97 23.14 -11.07 4.23
CA LEU A 97 22.44 -10.37 3.16
C LEU A 97 23.04 -8.98 2.92
N ALA A 98 22.88 -8.46 1.69
CA ALA A 98 23.25 -7.08 1.41
C ALA A 98 22.39 -6.13 2.28
N PRO A 99 22.95 -5.01 2.78
CA PRO A 99 22.22 -4.13 3.70
C PRO A 99 20.87 -3.61 3.17
N ILE A 100 20.68 -3.54 1.85
CA ILE A 100 19.41 -3.10 1.25
C ILE A 100 18.34 -4.19 1.23
N ASP A 101 18.75 -5.46 1.22
CA ASP A 101 17.83 -6.61 1.23
C ASP A 101 17.23 -6.84 2.64
N THR A 102 17.74 -6.14 3.65
CA THR A 102 17.26 -6.24 5.04
C THR A 102 16.33 -5.10 5.43
N TRP A 103 16.09 -4.13 4.54
CA TRP A 103 15.22 -2.99 4.83
C TRP A 103 13.76 -3.43 4.91
N VAL A 104 13.03 -2.82 5.85
CA VAL A 104 11.60 -3.06 5.98
C VAL A 104 10.88 -2.38 4.83
N GLU A 105 9.94 -3.10 4.25
CA GLU A 105 9.16 -2.67 3.10
C GLU A 105 7.69 -2.52 3.51
N LEU A 106 7.07 -1.41 3.13
CA LEU A 106 5.64 -1.14 3.30
C LEU A 106 4.92 -1.36 1.97
N TRP A 107 3.95 -2.27 1.99
CA TRP A 107 3.18 -2.65 0.81
C TRP A 107 1.70 -2.33 1.03
N ILE A 108 1.02 -1.79 0.02
CA ILE A 108 -0.45 -1.70 0.00
C ILE A 108 -1.03 -3.03 -0.47
N ILE A 109 -2.16 -3.44 0.12
CA ILE A 109 -2.86 -4.67 -0.25
C ILE A 109 -3.58 -4.51 -1.59
N ASN A 110 -4.22 -3.36 -1.78
CA ASN A 110 -5.01 -3.05 -2.96
C ASN A 110 -4.30 -2.01 -3.84
N ASP A 111 -3.95 -2.38 -5.07
CA ASP A 111 -3.30 -1.49 -6.04
C ASP A 111 -4.10 -0.21 -6.35
N VAL A 112 -5.43 -0.26 -6.23
CA VAL A 112 -6.31 0.90 -6.42
C VAL A 112 -6.01 2.06 -5.46
N ASP A 113 -5.42 1.77 -4.28
CA ASP A 113 -5.11 2.79 -3.29
C ASP A 113 -3.73 3.44 -3.50
N GLU A 114 -2.96 3.00 -4.51
CA GLU A 114 -1.59 3.46 -4.77
C GLU A 114 -1.49 4.98 -4.82
N GLN A 115 -2.23 5.61 -5.73
CA GLN A 115 -2.12 7.05 -5.96
C GLN A 115 -2.51 7.86 -4.71
N LYS A 116 -3.50 7.37 -3.96
CA LYS A 116 -3.93 7.97 -2.69
C LYS A 116 -2.82 7.84 -1.65
N ALA A 117 -2.24 6.65 -1.51
CA ALA A 117 -1.17 6.36 -0.56
C ALA A 117 0.09 7.19 -0.85
N GLU A 118 0.51 7.30 -2.12
CA GLU A 118 1.65 8.14 -2.52
C GLU A 118 1.44 9.60 -2.14
N THR A 119 0.24 10.14 -2.40
CA THR A 119 -0.10 11.53 -2.11
C THR A 119 -0.04 11.82 -0.61
N ILE A 120 -0.65 10.95 0.21
CA ILE A 120 -0.67 11.08 1.67
C ILE A 120 0.76 11.02 2.22
N LEU A 121 1.56 10.04 1.80
CA LEU A 121 2.94 9.90 2.27
C LEU A 121 3.81 11.07 1.84
N ALA A 122 3.64 11.58 0.61
CA ALA A 122 4.37 12.74 0.14
C ALA A 122 4.06 14.00 0.98
N GLN A 123 2.80 14.20 1.38
CA GLN A 123 2.40 15.30 2.25
C GLN A 123 2.99 15.14 3.66
N ALA A 124 2.82 13.97 4.28
CA ALA A 124 3.30 13.72 5.64
C ALA A 124 4.83 13.81 5.76
N LEU A 125 5.56 13.29 4.77
CA LEU A 125 7.03 13.38 4.75
C LEU A 125 7.53 14.80 4.48
N LYS A 126 6.74 15.66 3.83
CA LYS A 126 7.09 17.06 3.60
C LYS A 126 6.93 17.93 4.85
N GLN A 127 5.93 17.63 5.70
CA GLN A 127 5.71 18.33 6.97
C GLN A 127 6.87 18.15 7.96
N GLN A 128 7.65 17.06 7.86
CA GLN A 128 8.85 16.86 8.69
C GLN A 128 9.98 17.87 8.45
N GLY A 129 9.88 18.72 7.41
CA GLY A 129 10.83 19.78 7.11
C GLY A 129 10.28 21.20 7.33
N GLU A 130 9.06 21.35 7.87
CA GLU A 130 8.53 22.66 8.19
C GLU A 130 9.25 23.27 9.40
N HIS A 131 9.23 24.60 9.49
CA HIS A 131 9.78 25.31 10.63
C HIS A 131 8.76 25.37 11.75
N ASP A 132 9.25 25.28 12.98
CA ASP A 132 8.51 25.64 14.17
C ASP A 132 7.86 27.02 14.01
N TRP A 133 6.74 27.20 14.69
CA TRP A 133 5.91 28.39 14.52
C TRP A 133 5.50 29.00 15.86
N PHE A 134 5.34 30.32 15.83
CA PHE A 134 4.99 31.11 16.99
C PHE A 134 3.51 31.44 16.99
N CYS A 135 2.81 31.08 18.06
CA CYS A 135 1.38 31.36 18.18
C CYS A 135 1.13 32.86 18.37
N GLN A 136 0.38 33.47 17.46
CA GLN A 136 0.07 34.90 17.54
C GLN A 136 -0.90 35.27 18.68
N GLN A 137 -1.61 34.29 19.24
CA GLN A 137 -2.58 34.50 20.32
C GLN A 137 -1.96 34.41 21.72
N CYS A 138 -1.23 33.34 22.01
CA CYS A 138 -0.66 33.10 23.34
C CYS A 138 0.86 33.20 23.40
N GLN A 139 1.52 33.50 22.27
CA GLN A 139 2.96 33.71 22.18
C GLN A 139 3.82 32.48 22.54
N GLU A 140 3.24 31.29 22.40
CA GLU A 140 3.97 30.03 22.60
C GLU A 140 4.66 29.57 21.32
N TYR A 141 5.78 28.86 21.51
CA TYR A 141 6.50 28.21 20.43
C TYR A 141 5.94 26.79 20.22
N ASN A 142 5.66 26.45 18.97
CA ASN A 142 5.08 25.18 18.58
C ASN A 142 5.98 24.51 17.56
N ASP A 143 6.18 23.20 17.71
CA ASP A 143 6.88 22.40 16.70
C ASP A 143 6.11 22.41 15.37
N ALA A 144 6.84 22.31 14.27
CA ALA A 144 6.31 22.22 12.92
C ALA A 144 5.22 21.15 12.72
N SER A 145 5.26 20.08 13.52
CA SER A 145 4.34 18.95 13.48
C SER A 145 2.92 19.29 13.99
N PHE A 146 2.72 20.45 14.62
CA PHE A 146 1.41 20.86 15.15
C PHE A 146 0.65 21.78 14.18
N ASP A 147 -0.58 21.39 13.85
CA ASP A 147 -1.53 22.23 13.09
C ASP A 147 -2.23 23.28 13.96
N SER A 148 -2.20 23.12 15.30
CA SER A 148 -2.83 24.00 16.28
C SER A 148 -1.94 24.20 17.50
N CYS A 149 -2.02 25.36 18.15
CA CYS A 149 -1.17 25.69 19.29
C CYS A 149 -1.40 24.72 20.46
N TRP A 150 -0.34 24.12 21.02
CA TRP A 150 -0.46 23.15 22.11
C TRP A 150 -1.08 23.76 23.37
N GLN A 151 -0.84 25.04 23.62
CA GLN A 151 -1.32 25.75 24.81
C GLN A 151 -2.75 26.28 24.69
N CYS A 152 -3.09 26.94 23.57
CA CYS A 152 -4.39 27.64 23.42
C CYS A 152 -5.28 27.09 22.31
N GLN A 153 -4.85 26.03 21.62
CA GLN A 153 -5.58 25.33 20.55
C GLN A 153 -5.92 26.22 19.33
N THR A 154 -5.36 27.42 19.23
CA THR A 154 -5.49 28.28 18.04
C THR A 154 -4.78 27.68 16.85
N GLU A 155 -5.45 27.63 15.69
CA GLU A 155 -4.89 27.09 14.45
C GLU A 155 -3.67 27.89 13.97
N LYS A 156 -2.73 27.19 13.33
CA LYS A 156 -1.55 27.80 12.69
C LYS A 156 -2.04 28.75 11.58
N ALA A 157 -1.59 29.99 11.62
CA ALA A 157 -1.86 30.95 10.55
C ALA A 157 -1.19 30.46 9.26
N SER A 158 -2.00 30.24 8.22
CA SER A 158 -1.58 29.75 6.90
C SER A 158 -0.86 30.81 6.06
#